data_AF-A0A7S1K7D1-F1
#
_entry.id   AF-A0A7S1K7D1-F1
#
_cell.length_a   1.000
_cell.length_b   1.000
_cell.length_c   1.000
_cell.angle_alpha   90.00
_cell.angle_beta   90.00
_cell.angle_gamma   90.00
#
_symmetry.space_group_name_H-M   'P 1'
#
loop_
_entity.id
_entity.type
_entity.pdbx_description
1 polymer ?
#
loop_
_entity_poly.entity_id
_entity_poly.type
_entity_poly.pdbx_seq_one_letter_code
_entity_poly.pdbx_strand_id
1 'polypeptide(L)'
;MAQTASGAMENLTIEDWNDFIFLSTKDKILKIMLDPMENRSEGFTSPKMDDQMIEKFFRWLDDTLATAATSIASYIGDITLSNNNLTDKSVKLFVEFSLKHKLHVKILKFYKNRITDEGVRELAQLVEKTPVPIWELHLSHNQITGRGATFLLSSLARNPAYPRK
;
A
#
# COMPACT_ATOMS: atom_id res chain seq x y z
N MET A 1 -29.20 18.90 23.04
CA MET A 1 -28.82 19.85 21.98
C MET A 1 -27.44 19.47 21.50
N ALA A 2 -27.34 19.07 20.23
CA ALA A 2 -26.08 18.67 19.61
C ALA A 2 -25.18 19.89 19.44
N GLN A 3 -23.94 19.81 19.93
CA GLN A 3 -22.90 20.76 19.58
C GLN A 3 -22.16 20.22 18.36
N THR A 4 -22.32 20.95 17.26
CA THR A 4 -21.59 20.81 16.01
C THR A 4 -20.11 21.10 16.26
N ALA A 5 -19.25 20.08 16.21
CA ALA A 5 -17.81 20.27 16.13
C ALA A 5 -17.42 20.60 14.68
N SER A 6 -17.70 21.83 14.28
CA SER A 6 -17.08 22.51 13.15
C SER A 6 -15.87 23.26 13.69
N GLY A 7 -14.67 22.73 13.50
CA GLY A 7 -13.43 23.46 13.80
C GLY A 7 -12.31 22.58 14.33
N ALA A 8 -11.50 22.04 13.42
CA ALA A 8 -10.06 21.82 13.56
C ALA A 8 -9.52 21.10 12.31
N MET A 9 -9.48 21.79 11.17
CA MET A 9 -8.49 21.49 10.13
C MET A 9 -7.57 22.72 9.99
N GLU A 10 -7.05 23.19 11.11
CA GLU A 10 -6.00 24.20 11.14
C GLU A 10 -4.66 23.46 11.22
N ASN A 11 -3.94 23.45 10.11
CA ASN A 11 -2.50 23.16 10.02
C ASN A 11 -2.02 21.81 10.59
N LEU A 12 -2.49 20.70 10.02
CA LEU A 12 -1.72 19.46 10.06
C LEU A 12 -0.39 19.71 9.32
N THR A 13 0.70 19.87 10.06
CA THR A 13 2.03 19.59 9.51
C THR A 13 1.97 18.18 8.93
N ILE A 14 2.37 18.03 7.67
CA ILE A 14 2.28 16.82 6.81
C ILE A 14 3.06 15.59 7.35
N GLU A 15 3.31 15.49 8.65
CA GLU A 15 4.29 14.57 9.25
C GLU A 15 3.70 13.61 10.31
N ASP A 16 2.42 13.71 10.67
CA ASP A 16 1.80 12.70 11.53
C ASP A 16 1.00 11.69 10.71
N TRP A 17 1.70 10.68 10.18
CA TRP A 17 1.11 9.60 9.41
C TRP A 17 0.62 8.42 10.29
N ASN A 18 0.72 8.54 11.62
CA ASN A 18 0.38 7.47 12.55
C ASN A 18 -1.09 7.04 12.42
N ASP A 19 -1.99 7.97 12.12
CA ASP A 19 -3.42 7.70 11.95
C ASP A 19 -3.74 6.77 10.77
N PHE A 20 -2.82 6.63 9.82
CA PHE A 20 -3.02 5.83 8.61
C PHE A 20 -2.29 4.50 8.65
N ILE A 21 -1.68 4.15 9.77
CA ILE A 21 -1.04 2.85 9.96
C ILE A 21 -1.54 2.16 11.21
N PHE A 22 -1.58 0.84 11.17
CA PHE A 22 -1.71 0.01 12.35
C PHE A 22 -0.54 -0.97 12.38
N LEU A 23 0.32 -0.84 13.39
CA LEU A 23 1.47 -1.72 13.57
C LEU A 23 1.33 -2.51 14.88
N SER A 24 0.93 -3.78 14.78
CA SER A 24 0.91 -4.68 15.94
C SER A 24 2.17 -5.51 15.98
N THR A 25 3.04 -5.23 16.95
CA THR A 25 4.28 -5.99 17.17
C THR A 25 4.02 -7.37 17.77
N LYS A 26 2.90 -7.52 18.49
CA LYS A 26 2.42 -8.78 19.07
C LYS A 26 1.89 -9.72 17.99
N ASP A 27 1.00 -9.21 17.14
CA ASP A 27 0.31 -10.02 16.13
C ASP A 27 1.09 -10.08 14.80
N LYS A 28 2.17 -9.30 14.69
CA LYS A 28 3.00 -9.15 13.48
C LYS A 28 2.16 -8.72 12.29
N ILE A 29 1.38 -7.66 12.48
CA ILE A 29 0.52 -7.08 11.46
C ILE A 29 0.95 -5.64 11.19
N LEU A 30 1.12 -5.31 9.91
CA LEU A 30 1.21 -3.94 9.43
C LEU A 30 -0.01 -3.70 8.53
N LYS A 31 -0.88 -2.77 8.93
CA LYS A 31 -1.91 -2.22 8.04
C LYS A 31 -1.53 -0.83 7.60
N ILE A 32 -1.76 -0.54 6.33
CA ILE A 32 -1.68 0.81 5.77
C ILE A 32 -3.06 1.15 5.23
N MET A 33 -3.65 2.23 5.74
CA MET A 33 -5.05 2.61 5.55
C MET A 33 -5.10 3.96 4.84
N LEU A 34 -4.62 3.99 3.59
CA LEU A 34 -4.60 5.18 2.75
C LEU A 34 -5.67 5.09 1.67
N ASP A 35 -6.92 4.85 2.05
CA ASP A 35 -8.07 4.94 1.15
C ASP A 35 -9.08 5.96 1.70
N PRO A 36 -9.19 7.15 1.09
CA PRO A 36 -10.06 8.21 1.59
C PRO A 36 -11.56 7.87 1.54
N MET A 37 -11.97 6.84 0.78
CA MET A 37 -13.36 6.40 0.71
C MET A 37 -13.66 5.32 1.75
N GLU A 38 -12.77 4.34 1.93
CA GLU A 38 -12.89 3.29 2.96
C GLU A 38 -12.84 3.94 4.36
N ASN A 39 -11.85 4.80 4.60
CA ASN A 39 -11.68 5.48 5.88
C ASN A 39 -12.90 6.35 6.27
N ARG A 40 -13.51 7.03 5.29
CA ARG A 40 -14.74 7.83 5.53
C ARG A 40 -15.88 6.97 6.04
N SER A 41 -16.01 5.75 5.55
CA SER A 41 -17.04 4.82 6.01
C SER A 41 -16.79 4.32 7.45
N GLU A 42 -15.53 4.32 7.87
CA GLU A 42 -15.09 3.99 9.23
C GLU A 42 -15.05 5.20 10.18
N GLY A 43 -15.44 6.39 9.70
CA GLY A 43 -15.60 7.58 10.52
C GLY A 43 -14.37 8.49 10.63
N PHE A 44 -13.35 8.32 9.78
CA PHE A 44 -12.19 9.23 9.73
C PHE A 44 -11.82 9.63 8.29
N THR A 45 -11.12 10.76 8.13
CA THR A 45 -10.77 11.30 6.81
C THR A 45 -9.29 11.17 6.55
N SER A 46 -8.89 10.46 5.49
CA SER A 46 -7.53 10.55 4.95
C SER A 46 -7.47 11.53 3.77
N PRO A 47 -6.32 12.18 3.55
CA PRO A 47 -6.13 12.97 2.34
C PRO A 47 -6.19 12.07 1.10
N LYS A 48 -6.56 12.68 -0.04
CA LYS A 48 -6.41 12.01 -1.33
C LYS A 48 -4.95 12.07 -1.74
N MET A 49 -4.31 10.92 -1.81
CA MET A 49 -2.86 10.80 -2.01
C MET A 49 -2.49 10.94 -3.48
N ASP A 50 -1.39 11.64 -3.74
CA ASP A 50 -0.65 11.61 -5.02
C ASP A 50 0.74 10.98 -4.82
N ASP A 51 1.52 10.88 -5.89
CA ASP A 51 2.85 10.25 -5.83
C ASP A 51 3.84 10.99 -4.93
N GLN A 52 3.71 12.31 -4.77
CA GLN A 52 4.61 13.08 -3.89
C GLN A 52 4.28 12.80 -2.42
N MET A 53 2.99 12.72 -2.08
CA MET A 53 2.56 12.36 -0.73
C MET A 53 2.92 10.92 -0.39
N ILE A 54 2.77 9.97 -1.33
CA ILE A 54 3.21 8.57 -1.13
C ILE A 54 4.71 8.47 -0.91
N GLU A 55 5.51 9.23 -1.65
CA GLU A 55 6.96 9.28 -1.45
C GLU A 55 7.32 9.77 -0.04
N LYS A 56 6.66 10.84 0.43
CA LYS A 56 6.84 11.33 1.81
C LYS A 56 6.41 10.31 2.84
N PHE A 57 5.26 9.66 2.64
CA PHE A 57 4.73 8.64 3.53
C PHE A 57 5.67 7.45 3.68
N PHE A 58 6.16 6.86 2.56
CA PHE A 58 7.08 5.72 2.66
C PHE A 58 8.45 6.10 3.20
N ARG A 59 8.93 7.34 2.95
CA ARG A 59 10.14 7.85 3.60
C ARG A 59 9.96 7.93 5.12
N TRP A 60 8.87 8.54 5.56
CA TRP A 60 8.53 8.59 6.98
C TRP A 60 8.43 7.19 7.59
N LEU A 61 7.73 6.26 6.95
CA LEU A 61 7.56 4.90 7.49
C LEU A 61 8.90 4.17 7.59
N ASP A 62 9.78 4.35 6.60
CA ASP A 62 11.14 3.83 6.64
C ASP A 62 11.96 4.39 7.82
N ASP A 63 11.93 5.71 8.01
CA ASP A 63 12.61 6.40 9.10
C ASP A 63 12.04 6.01 10.48
N THR A 64 10.72 5.85 10.59
CA THR A 64 10.04 5.39 11.82
C THR A 64 10.47 3.98 12.19
N LEU A 65 10.49 3.05 11.23
CA LEU A 65 10.93 1.67 11.45
C LEU A 65 12.41 1.60 11.84
N ALA A 66 13.26 2.40 11.19
CA ALA A 66 14.68 2.49 11.50
C ALA A 66 14.92 3.04 12.91
N THR A 67 14.26 4.15 13.26
CA THR A 67 14.36 4.80 14.58
C THR A 67 13.90 3.86 15.70
N ALA A 68 12.82 3.11 15.47
CA ALA A 68 12.28 2.13 16.41
C ALA A 68 13.04 0.79 16.41
N ALA A 69 14.10 0.64 15.60
CA ALA A 69 14.81 -0.63 15.37
C ALA A 69 13.87 -1.82 15.09
N THR A 70 12.75 -1.57 14.39
CA THR A 70 11.69 -2.56 14.16
C THR A 70 11.84 -3.18 12.78
N SER A 71 12.07 -4.49 12.74
CA SER A 71 12.00 -5.26 11.49
C SER A 71 10.59 -5.77 11.25
N ILE A 72 10.09 -5.56 10.03
CA ILE A 72 8.77 -6.04 9.57
C ILE A 72 8.84 -7.26 8.65
N ALA A 73 10.00 -7.93 8.55
CA ALA A 73 10.20 -9.09 7.68
C ALA A 73 9.33 -10.31 8.07
N SER A 74 8.91 -10.40 9.32
CA SER A 74 7.97 -11.44 9.80
C SER A 74 6.51 -10.97 9.85
N TYR A 75 6.23 -9.74 9.42
CA TYR A 75 4.90 -9.16 9.49
C TYR A 75 4.09 -9.49 8.26
N ILE A 76 2.78 -9.58 8.46
CA ILE A 76 1.77 -9.65 7.41
C ILE A 76 1.34 -8.22 7.08
N GLY A 77 1.43 -7.87 5.80
CA GLY A 77 0.97 -6.60 5.24
C GLY A 77 -0.46 -6.68 4.74
N ASP A 78 -1.31 -5.78 5.24
CA ASP A 78 -2.65 -5.47 4.72
C ASP A 78 -2.66 -4.02 4.25
N ILE A 79 -2.50 -3.84 2.94
CA ILE A 79 -2.10 -2.55 2.37
C ILE A 79 -3.20 -2.03 1.46
N THR A 80 -3.85 -0.95 1.89
CA THR A 80 -4.88 -0.25 1.14
C THR A 80 -4.40 1.13 0.71
N LEU A 81 -4.29 1.32 -0.60
CA LEU A 81 -3.87 2.55 -1.29
C LEU A 81 -4.90 2.98 -2.36
N SER A 82 -6.12 2.47 -2.25
CA SER A 82 -7.18 2.61 -3.25
C SER A 82 -7.85 4.00 -3.23
N ASN A 83 -8.60 4.32 -4.28
CA ASN A 83 -9.34 5.58 -4.43
C ASN A 83 -8.48 6.87 -4.39
N ASN A 84 -7.22 6.77 -4.80
CA ASN A 84 -6.26 7.87 -4.81
C ASN A 84 -5.95 8.33 -6.24
N ASN A 85 -4.91 9.16 -6.35
CA ASN A 85 -4.42 9.75 -7.59
C ASN A 85 -3.08 9.13 -8.02
N LEU A 86 -2.79 7.90 -7.57
CA LEU A 86 -1.49 7.24 -7.69
C LEU A 86 -1.20 6.77 -9.10
N THR A 87 0.07 6.86 -9.50
CA THR A 87 0.57 6.37 -10.78
C THR A 87 1.55 5.21 -10.60
N ASP A 88 2.19 4.79 -11.69
CA ASP A 88 3.25 3.78 -11.69
C ASP A 88 4.42 4.14 -10.76
N LYS A 89 4.67 5.44 -10.51
CA LYS A 89 5.70 5.90 -9.56
C LYS A 89 5.40 5.42 -8.14
N SER A 90 4.17 5.59 -7.66
CA SER A 90 3.77 5.12 -6.33
C SER A 90 3.86 3.60 -6.18
N VAL A 91 3.53 2.89 -7.26
CA VAL A 91 3.65 1.43 -7.28
C VAL A 91 5.11 1.00 -7.14
N LYS A 92 6.02 1.64 -7.87
CA LYS A 92 7.47 1.40 -7.75
C LYS A 92 7.96 1.65 -6.33
N LEU A 93 7.59 2.77 -5.70
CA LEU A 93 7.97 3.09 -4.33
C LEU A 93 7.49 2.02 -3.33
N PHE A 94 6.25 1.56 -3.48
CA PHE A 94 5.71 0.48 -2.66
C PHE A 94 6.47 -0.85 -2.84
N VAL A 95 6.79 -1.22 -4.09
CA VAL A 95 7.56 -2.44 -4.38
C VAL A 95 8.97 -2.36 -3.79
N GLU A 96 9.65 -1.22 -3.94
CA GLU A 96 10.97 -0.98 -3.35
C GLU A 96 10.94 -1.07 -1.83
N PHE A 97 9.98 -0.43 -1.17
CA PHE A 97 9.77 -0.50 0.27
C PHE A 97 9.53 -1.96 0.73
N SER A 98 8.61 -2.66 0.06
CA SER A 98 8.21 -4.02 0.43
C SER A 98 9.37 -5.00 0.30
N LEU A 99 10.15 -4.91 -0.79
CA LEU A 99 11.33 -5.75 -0.99
C LEU A 99 12.46 -5.42 -0.02
N LYS A 100 12.73 -4.13 0.23
CA LYS A 100 13.73 -3.68 1.22
C LYS A 100 13.47 -4.28 2.59
N HIS A 101 12.21 -4.22 3.04
CA HIS A 101 11.80 -4.67 4.37
C HIS A 101 11.38 -6.14 4.42
N LYS A 102 11.40 -6.85 3.29
CA LYS A 102 10.92 -8.24 3.14
C LYS A 102 9.50 -8.41 3.69
N LEU A 103 8.65 -7.41 3.51
CA LEU A 103 7.28 -7.41 4.02
C LEU A 103 6.45 -8.49 3.29
N HIS A 104 5.77 -9.35 4.04
CA HIS A 104 4.86 -10.35 3.46
C HIS A 104 3.48 -9.72 3.21
N VAL A 105 3.29 -9.18 2.01
CA VAL A 105 2.04 -8.57 1.60
C VAL A 105 0.99 -9.66 1.34
N LYS A 106 -0.06 -9.71 2.15
CA LYS A 106 -1.15 -10.68 2.01
C LYS A 106 -2.34 -10.09 1.26
N ILE A 107 -2.70 -8.85 1.57
CA ILE A 107 -3.77 -8.10 0.91
C ILE A 107 -3.16 -6.82 0.35
N LEU A 108 -3.41 -6.56 -0.92
CA LEU A 108 -2.96 -5.35 -1.60
C LEU A 108 -4.08 -4.75 -2.45
N LYS A 109 -4.52 -3.54 -2.08
CA LYS A 109 -5.59 -2.83 -2.78
C LYS A 109 -5.08 -1.53 -3.40
N PHE A 110 -5.03 -1.50 -4.73
CA PHE A 110 -4.66 -0.35 -5.56
C PHE A 110 -5.79 0.10 -6.52
N TYR A 111 -7.02 -0.35 -6.28
CA TYR A 111 -8.17 -0.06 -7.14
C TYR A 111 -8.51 1.44 -7.18
N LYS A 112 -9.08 1.92 -8.30
CA LYS A 112 -9.42 3.34 -8.53
C LYS A 112 -8.21 4.27 -8.34
N ASN A 113 -7.16 4.00 -9.13
CA ASN A 113 -5.99 4.85 -9.27
C ASN A 113 -5.72 5.11 -10.77
N ARG A 114 -4.53 5.63 -11.10
CA ARG A 114 -4.09 5.94 -12.47
C ARG A 114 -2.92 5.02 -12.90
N ILE A 115 -2.87 3.80 -12.39
CA ILE A 115 -1.81 2.82 -12.67
C ILE A 115 -1.96 2.30 -14.10
N THR A 116 -0.85 2.15 -14.81
CA THR A 116 -0.78 1.61 -16.17
C THR A 116 -0.13 0.22 -16.17
N ASP A 117 0.08 -0.35 -17.35
CA ASP A 117 0.82 -1.60 -17.53
C ASP A 117 2.24 -1.54 -16.94
N GLU A 118 2.88 -0.37 -16.90
CA GLU A 118 4.24 -0.21 -16.36
C GLU A 118 4.27 -0.33 -14.83
N GLY A 119 3.29 0.24 -14.13
CA GLY A 119 3.16 0.00 -12.69
C GLY A 119 2.87 -1.46 -12.39
N VAL A 120 2.06 -2.13 -13.20
CA VAL A 120 1.83 -3.58 -13.08
C VAL A 120 3.11 -4.39 -13.34
N ARG A 121 3.97 -3.97 -14.27
CA ARG A 121 5.29 -4.57 -14.48
C ARG A 121 6.17 -4.45 -13.23
N GLU A 122 6.11 -3.34 -12.51
CA GLU A 122 6.81 -3.19 -11.22
C GLU A 122 6.21 -4.13 -10.15
N LEU A 123 4.88 -4.21 -10.01
CA LEU A 123 4.23 -5.19 -9.10
C LEU A 123 4.58 -6.63 -9.44
N ALA A 124 4.72 -6.96 -10.72
CA ALA A 124 5.12 -8.29 -11.16
C ALA A 124 6.49 -8.69 -10.59
N GLN A 125 7.41 -7.73 -10.39
CA GLN A 125 8.69 -8.01 -9.73
C GLN A 125 8.53 -8.35 -8.25
N LEU A 126 7.61 -7.69 -7.54
CA LEU A 126 7.28 -8.05 -6.15
C LEU A 126 6.76 -9.49 -6.11
N VAL A 127 5.76 -9.79 -6.95
CA VAL A 127 5.18 -11.13 -7.07
C VAL A 127 6.23 -12.19 -7.39
N GLU A 128 7.20 -11.90 -8.26
CA GLU A 128 8.24 -12.86 -8.64
C GLU A 128 9.25 -13.11 -7.51
N LYS A 129 9.56 -12.08 -6.71
CA LYS A 129 10.64 -12.12 -5.69
C LYS A 129 10.16 -12.53 -4.29
N THR A 130 8.87 -12.42 -3.97
CA THR A 130 8.38 -12.73 -2.63
C THR A 130 8.18 -14.25 -2.45
N PRO A 131 8.67 -14.84 -1.34
CA PRO A 131 8.52 -16.27 -1.08
C PRO A 131 7.09 -16.64 -0.64
N VAL A 132 6.30 -15.64 -0.21
CA VAL A 132 4.91 -15.81 0.21
C VAL A 132 3.99 -15.23 -0.87
N PRO A 133 2.98 -15.99 -1.31
CA PRO A 133 1.98 -15.49 -2.25
C PRO A 133 1.10 -14.37 -1.67
N ILE A 134 0.80 -13.37 -2.48
CA ILE A 134 -0.28 -12.41 -2.21
C ILE A 134 -1.60 -13.19 -2.29
N TRP A 135 -2.47 -13.03 -1.28
CA TRP A 135 -3.78 -13.69 -1.25
C TRP A 135 -4.83 -12.91 -2.02
N GLU A 136 -4.81 -11.59 -1.89
CA GLU A 136 -5.78 -10.70 -2.52
C GLU A 136 -5.08 -9.51 -3.17
N LEU A 137 -5.36 -9.29 -4.46
CA LEU A 137 -4.81 -8.18 -5.25
C LEU A 137 -5.93 -7.47 -6.01
N HIS A 138 -6.22 -6.23 -5.63
CA HIS A 138 -7.25 -5.41 -6.28
C HIS A 138 -6.60 -4.33 -7.14
N LEU A 139 -6.76 -4.44 -8.45
CA LEU A 139 -6.21 -3.50 -9.44
C LEU A 139 -7.26 -2.89 -10.38
N SER A 140 -8.55 -3.20 -10.16
CA SER A 140 -9.63 -2.72 -11.03
C SER A 140 -9.73 -1.19 -11.04
N HIS A 141 -10.38 -0.63 -12.08
CA HIS A 141 -10.51 0.82 -12.27
C HIS A 141 -9.16 1.55 -12.29
N ASN A 142 -8.20 0.97 -12.99
CA ASN A 142 -6.93 1.58 -13.39
C ASN A 142 -6.84 1.60 -14.92
N GLN A 143 -5.71 2.05 -15.47
CA GLN A 143 -5.44 2.14 -16.90
C GLN A 143 -4.64 0.90 -17.39
N ILE A 144 -5.01 -0.28 -16.89
CA ILE A 144 -4.32 -1.55 -17.14
C ILE A 144 -4.96 -2.24 -18.34
N THR A 145 -4.13 -2.69 -19.28
CA THR A 145 -4.54 -3.44 -20.48
C THR A 145 -4.21 -4.92 -20.35
N GLY A 146 -4.49 -5.70 -21.41
CA GLY A 146 -4.07 -7.10 -21.48
C GLY A 146 -2.55 -7.30 -21.37
N ARG A 147 -1.75 -6.30 -21.74
CA ARG A 147 -0.29 -6.33 -21.58
C ARG A 147 0.11 -6.35 -20.10
N GLY A 148 -0.48 -5.49 -19.28
CA GLY A 148 -0.26 -5.49 -17.83
C GLY A 148 -0.68 -6.81 -17.18
N ALA A 149 -1.81 -7.37 -17.58
CA ALA A 149 -2.25 -8.69 -17.12
C ALA A 149 -1.21 -9.79 -17.45
N THR A 150 -0.59 -9.71 -18.62
CA THR A 150 0.43 -10.68 -19.05
C THR A 150 1.68 -10.62 -18.17
N PHE A 151 2.09 -9.43 -17.70
CA PHE A 151 3.21 -9.31 -16.75
C PHE A 151 2.94 -10.04 -15.43
N LEU A 152 1.75 -9.87 -14.85
CA LEU A 152 1.37 -10.58 -13.61
C LEU A 152 1.28 -12.10 -13.83
N LEU A 153 0.60 -12.55 -14.89
CA LEU A 153 0.48 -13.99 -15.15
C LEU A 153 1.86 -14.64 -15.36
N SER A 154 2.77 -13.94 -16.04
CA SER A 154 4.13 -14.41 -16.27
C SER A 154 4.99 -14.41 -15.00
N SER A 155 4.79 -13.47 -14.06
CA SER A 155 5.50 -13.51 -12.78
C SER A 155 4.97 -14.62 -11.86
N LEU A 156 3.66 -14.83 -11.84
CA LEU A 156 3.03 -15.94 -11.11
C LEU A 156 3.56 -17.30 -11.59
N ALA A 157 3.67 -17.50 -12.91
CA ALA A 157 4.21 -18.73 -13.49
C ALA A 157 5.69 -18.97 -13.18
N ARG A 158 6.46 -17.89 -12.91
CA ARG A 158 7.89 -17.95 -12.58
C ARG A 158 8.16 -18.08 -11.07
N ASN A 159 7.17 -17.83 -10.22
CA ASN A 159 7.32 -17.97 -8.78
C ASN A 159 6.76 -19.33 -8.30
N PRO A 160 7.61 -20.24 -7.77
CA PRO A 160 7.19 -21.56 -7.32
C PRO A 160 6.26 -21.56 -6.10
N ALA A 161 6.06 -20.40 -5.45
CA ALA A 161 5.09 -20.24 -4.39
C ALA A 161 3.63 -20.22 -4.90
N TYR A 162 3.42 -20.06 -6.21
CA TYR A 162 2.11 -20.10 -6.85
C TYR A 162 1.89 -21.42 -7.63
N PRO A 163 0.65 -21.97 -7.69
CA PRO A 163 -0.54 -21.49 -6.98
C PRO A 163 -0.42 -21.74 -5.47
N ARG A 164 -1.17 -20.96 -4.68
CA ARG A 164 -1.22 -21.16 -3.23
C ARG A 164 -1.67 -22.59 -2.91
N LYS A 165 -0.99 -23.22 -1.96
CA LYS A 165 -1.38 -24.52 -1.40
C LYS A 165 -2.44 -24.36 -0.33
#